data_AF-A0A3D1CKM9-F1
#
_entry.id   AF-A0A3D1CKM9-F1
#
_cell.length_a   1.000
_cell.length_b   1.000
_cell.length_c   1.000
_cell.angle_alpha   90.00
_cell.angle_beta   90.00
_cell.angle_gamma   90.00
#
_symmetry.space_group_name_H-M   'P 1'
#
loop_
_entity.id
_entity.type
_entity.pdbx_description
1 polymer ?
#
loop_
_entity_poly.entity_id
_entity_poly.type
_entity_poly.pdbx_seq_one_letter_code
_entity_poly.pdbx_strand_id
1 'polypeptide(L)' 'ASAWVAGLTTLLTLAILFPSMQAVFAGETLIQQWSWLPAIGFNIAFRLDGLALLFALLILLIGLLVIFYARYYLSAKDS' A
#
# COMPACT_ATOMS: atom_id res chain seq x y z
N ALA A 1 -19.69 1.53 9.36
CA ALA A 1 -18.55 2.44 9.66
C ALA A 1 -17.21 1.85 9.17
N SER A 2 -16.88 0.60 9.54
CA SER A 2 -15.54 0.01 9.29
C SER A 2 -15.12 -0.06 7.81
N ALA A 3 -16.03 -0.37 6.88
CA ALA A 3 -15.70 -0.43 5.45
C ALA A 3 -15.33 0.95 4.86
N TRP A 4 -15.95 2.03 5.32
CA TRP A 4 -15.61 3.39 4.89
C TRP A 4 -14.23 3.81 5.37
N VAL A 5 -13.87 3.44 6.62
CA VAL A 5 -12.54 3.68 7.16
C VAL A 5 -11.48 2.92 6.38
N ALA A 6 -11.71 1.62 6.13
CA ALA A 6 -10.79 0.81 5.34
C ALA A 6 -10.59 1.37 3.92
N GLY A 7 -11.67 1.76 3.24
CA GLY A 7 -11.60 2.37 1.91
C GLY A 7 -10.84 3.69 1.91
N LEU A 8 -11.08 4.55 2.91
CA LEU A 8 -10.36 5.82 3.06
C LEU A 8 -8.87 5.59 3.32
N THR A 9 -8.52 4.65 4.20
CA THR A 9 -7.12 4.30 4.46
C THR A 9 -6.40 3.83 3.19
N THR A 10 -7.02 2.93 2.41
CA THR A 10 -6.43 2.46 1.15
C THR A 10 -6.25 3.58 0.12
N LEU A 11 -7.22 4.50 0.02
CA LEU A 11 -7.13 5.67 -0.85
C LEU A 11 -6.02 6.64 -0.41
N LEU A 12 -5.90 6.90 0.89
CA LEU A 12 -4.82 7.74 1.42
C LEU A 12 -3.45 7.12 1.15
N THR A 13 -3.31 5.80 1.31
CA THR A 13 -2.06 5.10 0.99
C THR A 13 -1.72 5.21 -0.49
N LEU A 14 -2.69 5.10 -1.40
CA LEU A 14 -2.48 5.34 -2.83
C LEU A 14 -2.01 6.77 -3.11
N ALA A 15 -2.63 7.77 -2.47
CA ALA A 15 -2.23 9.17 -2.62
C ALA A 15 -0.80 9.42 -2.11
N ILE A 16 -0.42 8.81 -0.99
CA ILE A 16 0.93 8.91 -0.42
C ILE A 16 1.97 8.18 -1.28
N LEU A 17 1.59 7.10 -1.98
CA LEU A 17 2.48 6.35 -2.87
C LEU A 17 2.79 7.11 -4.17
N PHE A 18 1.94 8.05 -4.58
CA PHE A 18 2.03 8.74 -5.88
C PHE A 18 3.37 9.47 -6.13
N PRO A 19 3.97 10.22 -5.18
CA PRO A 19 5.29 10.82 -5.39
C PRO A 19 6.40 9.76 -5.55
N SER A 20 6.35 8.68 -4.76
CA SER A 20 7.31 7.58 -4.86
C SER A 20 7.21 6.85 -6.19
N MET A 21 6.00 6.72 -6.74
CA MET A 21 5.75 6.17 -8.07
C MET A 21 6.47 6.96 -9.17
N GLN A 22 6.45 8.29 -9.11
CA GLN A 22 7.16 9.14 -10.09
C GLN A 22 8.68 8.91 -10.05
N ALA A 23 9.27 8.87 -8.87
CA ALA A 23 10.70 8.60 -8.70
C ALA A 23 11.10 7.21 -9.23
N VAL A 24 10.29 6.17 -8.94
CA VAL A 24 10.54 4.83 -9.46
C VAL A 24 10.45 4.76 -10.99
N PHE A 25 9.51 5.49 -11.61
CA PHE A 25 9.44 5.57 -13.07
C PHE A 25 10.57 6.37 -13.71
N ALA A 26 11.20 7.29 -12.96
CA ALA A 26 12.43 7.95 -13.38
C ALA A 26 13.66 7.02 -13.32
N GLY A 27 13.49 5.76 -12.88
CA GLY A 27 14.56 4.78 -12.75
C GLY A 27 15.24 4.79 -11.38
N GLU A 28 14.75 5.59 -10.43
CA GLU A 28 15.28 5.62 -9.07
C GLU A 28 14.77 4.44 -8.24
N THR A 29 15.58 3.98 -7.28
CA THR A 29 15.17 2.98 -6.29
C THR A 29 15.20 3.62 -4.92
N LEU A 30 14.05 3.74 -4.26
CA LEU A 30 13.98 4.33 -2.93
C LEU A 30 14.31 3.27 -1.89
N ILE A 31 15.28 3.57 -1.03
CA ILE A 31 15.66 2.68 0.07
C ILE A 31 15.48 3.45 1.36
N GLN A 32 14.62 2.93 2.22
CA GLN A 32 14.38 3.47 3.54
C GLN A 32 14.82 2.44 4.57
N GLN A 33 15.74 2.80 5.45
CA GLN A 33 16.31 1.90 6.44
C GLN A 33 16.04 2.38 7.86
N TRP A 34 15.74 1.45 8.75
CA TRP A 34 15.61 1.66 10.19
C TRP A 34 16.50 0.70 10.94
N SER A 35 17.34 1.25 11.82
CA SER A 35 18.20 0.43 12.67
C SER A 35 17.39 -0.11 13.83
N TRP A 36 17.07 -1.40 13.79
CA TRP A 36 16.23 -2.03 14.80
C TRP A 36 17.06 -2.61 15.95
N LEU A 37 18.13 -3.33 15.62
CA LEU A 37 19.04 -3.92 16.60
C LEU A 37 20.48 -3.54 16.24
N PRO A 38 20.89 -2.29 16.56
CA PRO A 38 22.19 -1.75 16.14
C PRO A 38 23.37 -2.55 16.69
N ALA A 39 23.23 -3.11 17.89
CA ALA A 39 24.29 -3.88 18.57
C ALA A 39 24.77 -5.11 17.79
N ILE A 40 23.92 -5.67 16.93
CA ILE A 40 24.25 -6.81 16.05
C ILE A 40 24.27 -6.41 14.57
N GLY A 41 24.21 -5.11 14.26
CA GLY A 41 24.17 -4.60 12.89
C GLY A 41 22.88 -4.90 12.13
N PHE A 42 21.78 -5.23 12.81
CA PHE A 42 20.51 -5.59 12.16
C PHE A 42 19.67 -4.35 11.83
N ASN A 43 19.35 -4.19 10.54
CA ASN A 43 18.54 -3.08 10.02
C ASN A 43 17.35 -3.63 9.22
N ILE A 44 16.20 -2.99 9.38
CA ILE A 44 15.02 -3.22 8.53
C ILE A 44 15.14 -2.25 7.36
N ALA A 45 15.31 -2.78 6.16
CA ALA A 45 15.39 -1.98 4.94
C ALA A 45 14.18 -2.26 4.04
N PHE A 46 13.46 -1.20 3.69
CA PHE A 46 12.41 -1.20 2.70
C PHE A 46 12.97 -0.67 1.40
N ARG A 47 12.90 -1.49 0.36
CA ARG A 47 13.34 -1.12 -0.99
C ARG A 47 12.13 -1.06 -1.91
N LEU A 48 11.95 0.11 -2.52
CA LEU A 48 10.90 0.37 -3.50
C LEU A 48 11.54 0.55 -4.87
N ASP A 49 11.50 -0.50 -5.67
CA ASP A 49 11.86 -0.52 -7.09
C ASP A 49 10.61 -0.77 -7.96
N GLY A 50 10.80 -0.90 -9.28
CA GLY A 50 9.68 -1.09 -10.21
C GLY A 50 8.83 -2.33 -9.92
N LEU A 51 9.46 -3.43 -9.49
CA LEU A 51 8.74 -4.67 -9.15
C LEU A 51 7.97 -4.52 -7.84
N ALA A 52 8.59 -3.95 -6.81
CA ALA A 52 7.93 -3.66 -5.55
C ALA A 52 6.73 -2.70 -5.73
N LEU A 53 6.89 -1.68 -6.58
CA LEU A 53 5.82 -0.75 -6.94
C LEU A 53 4.64 -1.45 -7.64
N LEU A 54 4.93 -2.37 -8.58
CA LEU A 54 3.90 -3.17 -9.24
C LEU A 54 3.06 -3.93 -8.20
N PHE A 55 3.72 -4.65 -7.29
CA PHE A 55 3.02 -5.39 -6.25
C PHE A 55 2.25 -4.47 -5.29
N ALA A 56 2.82 -3.33 -4.90
CA ALA A 56 2.14 -2.35 -4.07
C ALA A 56 0.84 -1.85 -4.74
N LEU A 57 0.89 -1.52 -6.04
CA LEU A 57 -0.29 -1.11 -6.79
C LEU A 57 -1.32 -2.23 -6.92
N LEU A 58 -0.91 -3.47 -7.17
CA LEU A 58 -1.84 -4.61 -7.21
C LEU A 58 -2.56 -4.79 -5.87
N ILE A 59 -1.82 -4.78 -4.76
CA ILE A 59 -2.40 -4.94 -3.41
C ILE A 59 -3.38 -3.80 -3.10
N LEU A 60 -2.99 -2.55 -3.39
CA LEU A 60 -3.82 -1.39 -3.08
C LEU A 60 -5.05 -1.28 -3.97
N LEU A 61 -4.92 -1.45 -5.29
CA LEU A 61 -6.04 -1.36 -6.21
C LEU A 61 -7.00 -2.52 -6.03
N ILE A 62 -6.51 -3.76 -6.01
CA ILE A 62 -7.36 -4.94 -5.78
C ILE A 62 -7.97 -4.88 -4.38
N GLY A 63 -7.20 -4.50 -3.36
CA GLY A 63 -7.70 -4.31 -2.01
C GLY A 63 -8.83 -3.28 -1.93
N LEU A 64 -8.69 -2.15 -2.63
CA LEU A 64 -9.73 -1.13 -2.72
C LEU A 64 -11.00 -1.68 -3.39
N LEU A 65 -10.87 -2.43 -4.49
CA LEU A 65 -11.97 -3.09 -5.16
C LEU A 65 -12.68 -4.11 -4.24
N VAL A 66 -11.92 -4.91 -3.49
CA VAL A 66 -12.47 -5.87 -2.52
C VAL A 66 -13.21 -5.17 -1.39
N ILE A 67 -12.69 -4.05 -0.87
CA ILE A 67 -13.37 -3.27 0.18
C ILE A 67 -14.70 -2.72 -0.34
N PHE A 68 -14.72 -2.18 -1.57
CA PHE A 68 -15.97 -1.74 -2.19
C PHE A 68 -16.93 -2.90 -2.40
N TYR A 69 -16.45 -4.01 -2.96
CA TYR A 69 -17.26 -5.21 -3.16
C TYR A 69 -17.87 -5.71 -1.85
N ALA A 70 -17.06 -5.88 -0.81
CA ALA A 70 -17.52 -6.29 0.52
C ALA A 70 -18.53 -5.28 1.09
N ARG A 71 -18.31 -3.97 0.89
CA ARG A 71 -19.29 -2.94 1.31
C ARG A 71 -20.63 -3.15 0.63
N TYR A 72 -20.70 -3.48 -0.65
CA TYR A 72 -21.95 -3.73 -1.35
C TYR A 72 -22.56 -5.09 -1.00
N TYR A 73 -21.72 -6.14 -0.95
CA TYR A 73 -22.12 -7.51 -0.64
C TYR A 73 -22.71 -7.64 0.77
N LEU A 74 -22.08 -7.03 1.78
CA LEU A 74 -22.60 -7.01 3.15
C LEU A 74 -23.71 -5.96 3.37
N SER A 75 -23.97 -5.10 2.39
CA SER A 75 -25.04 -4.09 2.47
C SER A 75 -26.38 -4.67 2.03
N ALA A 76 -26.93 -5.58 2.82
CA ALA A 76 -28.35 -5.91 2.89
C ALA A 76 -29.12 -5.85 1.54
N LYS A 77 -28.83 -6.82 0.67
CA LYS A 77 -29.68 -7.40 -0.39
C LYS A 77 -28.99 -8.73 -0.73
N ASP A 78 -29.26 -9.84 -0.07
CA ASP A 78 -30.55 -10.44 0.22
C ASP A 78 -30.59 -11.08 1.62
N SER A 79 -31.64 -10.76 2.39
CA SER A 79 -32.28 -11.69 3.32
C SER A 79 -33.79 -11.49 3.27
#